data_AF-Q10ZS9-F1
#
_entry.id   AF-Q10ZS9-F1
#
_cell.length_a   1.000
_cell.length_b   1.000
_cell.length_c   1.000
_cell.angle_alpha   90.00
_cell.angle_beta   90.00
_cell.angle_gamma   90.00
#
_symmetry.space_group_name_H-M   'P 1'
#
loop_
_entity.id
_entity.type
_entity.pdbx_description
1 polymer ?
#
loop_
_entity_poly.entity_id
_entity_poly.type
_entity_poly.pdbx_seq_one_letter_code
_entity_poly.pdbx_strand_id
1 'polypeptide(L)' 'MNEATGEIVTAVVTNDVSDDQVFSNLLDGVEGEIAQVSGDGADDKYKCYETAHQRGVKML' A
#
# COMPACT_ATOMS: atom_id res chain seq x y z
N MET A 1 6.59 -4.29 1.07
CA MET A 1 7.79 -5.04 1.50
C MET A 1 7.51 -5.60 2.88
N ASN A 2 7.90 -6.85 3.15
CA ASN A 2 7.90 -7.37 4.51
C ASN A 2 9.15 -6.84 5.24
N GLU A 3 8.96 -6.03 6.27
CA GLU A 3 10.08 -5.39 6.99
C GLU A 3 10.98 -6.39 7.73
N ALA A 4 10.45 -7.53 8.17
CA ALA A 4 11.21 -8.52 8.91
C ALA A 4 12.16 -9.32 8.00
N THR A 5 11.77 -9.56 6.74
CA THR A 5 12.52 -10.39 5.80
C THR A 5 13.22 -9.59 4.71
N GLY A 6 12.77 -8.37 4.45
CA GLY A 6 13.21 -7.55 3.33
C GLY A 6 12.58 -7.93 1.98
N GLU A 7 11.63 -8.86 1.98
CA GLU A 7 11.02 -9.38 0.76
C GLU A 7 9.99 -8.41 0.16
N ILE A 8 10.00 -8.26 -1.16
CA ILE A 8 8.93 -7.60 -1.90
C ILE A 8 7.83 -8.64 -2.17
N VAL A 9 6.77 -8.60 -1.36
CA VAL A 9 5.62 -9.53 -1.45
C VAL A 9 4.73 -9.24 -2.66
N THR A 10 4.69 -7.98 -3.10
CA THR A 10 3.81 -7.49 -4.16
C THR A 10 4.40 -6.18 -4.69
N ALA A 11 4.32 -5.98 -6.01
CA ALA A 11 4.80 -4.78 -6.70
C ALA A 11 4.03 -4.53 -7.99
N VAL A 12 3.78 -3.26 -8.27
CA VAL A 12 3.23 -2.79 -9.56
C VAL A 12 4.11 -1.63 -10.02
N VAL A 13 4.53 -1.67 -11.28
CA VAL A 13 5.21 -0.54 -11.93
C VAL A 13 4.18 0.20 -12.77
N THR A 14 3.92 1.46 -12.44
CA THR A 14 2.89 2.28 -13.07
C THR A 14 3.54 3.30 -14.00
N ASN A 15 2.93 3.54 -15.17
CA ASN A 15 3.29 4.64 -16.07
C ASN A 15 2.09 5.53 -16.44
N ASP A 16 0.86 5.05 -16.17
CA ASP A 16 -0.38 5.74 -16.54
C ASP A 16 -1.52 5.48 -15.53
N VAL A 17 -1.21 4.88 -14.37
CA VAL A 17 -2.18 4.63 -13.29
C VAL A 17 -1.64 5.21 -11.99
N SER A 18 -2.52 5.86 -11.24
CA SER A 18 -2.18 6.48 -9.95
C SER A 18 -2.20 5.46 -8.83
N ASP A 19 -1.47 5.74 -7.75
CA ASP A 19 -1.38 4.88 -6.57
C ASP A 19 -2.76 4.54 -5.99
N ASP A 20 -3.70 5.50 -5.96
CA ASP A 20 -5.08 5.27 -5.48
C ASP A 20 -5.85 4.20 -6.27
N GLN A 21 -5.47 3.95 -7.52
CA GLN A 21 -6.11 2.93 -8.37
C GLN A 21 -5.56 1.53 -8.12
N VAL A 22 -4.32 1.41 -7.65
CA VAL A 22 -3.63 0.12 -7.48
C VAL A 22 -3.43 -0.25 -6.01
N PHE A 23 -3.52 0.71 -5.09
CA PHE A 23 -3.24 0.54 -3.66
C PHE A 23 -4.05 -0.59 -3.01
N SER A 24 -5.37 -0.62 -3.22
CA SER A 24 -6.21 -1.70 -2.68
C SER A 24 -5.77 -3.08 -3.17
N ASN A 25 -5.46 -3.21 -4.47
CA ASN A 25 -5.03 -4.47 -5.07
C ASN A 25 -3.66 -4.90 -4.55
N LEU A 26 -2.76 -3.94 -4.30
CA LEU A 26 -1.45 -4.21 -3.68
C LEU A 26 -1.64 -4.78 -2.27
N LEU A 27 -2.52 -4.19 -1.46
CA LEU A 27 -2.82 -4.69 -0.12
C LEU A 27 -3.47 -6.08 -0.15
N ASP A 28 -4.34 -6.35 -1.13
CA ASP A 28 -4.96 -7.67 -1.31
C ASP A 28 -3.96 -8.76 -1.72
N GLY A 29 -2.83 -8.38 -2.33
CA GLY A 29 -1.74 -9.29 -2.69
C GLY A 29 -0.84 -9.68 -1.52
N VAL A 30 -1.03 -9.12 -0.32
CA VAL A 30 -0.27 -9.48 0.88
C VAL A 30 -1.05 -10.52 1.67
N GLU A 31 -0.50 -11.73 1.78
CA GLU A 31 -1.05 -12.74 2.66
C GLU A 31 -0.71 -12.40 4.13
N GLY A 32 -1.74 -12.18 4.95
CA GLY A 32 -1.61 -11.89 6.38
C GLY A 32 -2.05 -10.48 6.77
N GLU A 33 -1.82 -10.12 8.03
CA GLU A 33 -2.20 -8.82 8.55
C GLU A 33 -1.15 -7.75 8.20
N ILE A 34 -1.61 -6.62 7.68
CA ILE A 34 -0.76 -5.46 7.37
C ILE A 34 -0.88 -4.47 8.54
N ALA A 35 0.14 -4.41 9.38
CA ALA A 35 0.14 -3.47 10.51
C ALA A 35 0.37 -2.01 10.08
N GLN A 36 1.21 -1.80 9.07
CA GLN A 36 1.58 -0.47 8.60
C GLN A 36 2.00 -0.45 7.13
N VAL A 37 1.87 0.72 6.50
CA VAL A 37 2.37 1.03 5.16
C VAL A 37 3.10 2.36 5.21
N SER A 38 4.25 2.44 4.55
CA SER A 38 5.00 3.67 4.32
C SER A 38 4.82 4.12 2.88
N GLY A 39 4.42 5.36 2.68
CA GLY A 39 4.46 6.06 1.39
C GLY A 39 5.60 7.06 1.38
N ASP A 40 6.06 7.46 0.21
CA ASP A 40 6.98 8.59 0.09
C ASP A 40 6.25 9.95 0.20
N GLY A 41 4.92 9.92 0.28
CA GLY A 41 4.05 11.09 0.35
C GLY A 41 3.93 11.84 -0.98
N ALA A 42 4.61 11.39 -2.04
CA ALA A 42 4.48 11.91 -3.38
C ALA A 42 3.36 11.13 -4.07
N ASP A 43 2.41 11.84 -4.67
CA ASP A 43 1.25 11.24 -5.37
C ASP A 43 0.28 10.37 -4.51
N ASP A 44 0.52 10.24 -3.20
CA ASP A 44 -0.42 9.69 -2.21
C ASP A 44 -1.68 10.55 -2.11
N LYS A 45 -2.79 10.06 -2.71
CA LYS A 45 -4.08 10.76 -2.64
C LYS A 45 -4.83 10.42 -1.37
N TYR A 46 -5.74 11.31 -0.96
CA TYR A 46 -6.67 11.11 0.16
C TYR A 46 -7.31 9.71 0.21
N LYS A 47 -7.61 9.13 -0.96
CA LYS A 47 -8.19 7.79 -1.09
C LYS A 47 -7.28 6.66 -0.59
N CYS A 48 -5.95 6.79 -0.69
CA CYS A 48 -5.01 5.81 -0.12
C CYS A 48 -5.13 5.77 1.40
N TYR A 49 -5.19 6.96 2.04
CA TYR A 49 -5.42 7.09 3.48
C TYR A 49 -6.77 6.53 3.91
N GLU A 50 -7.82 6.82 3.15
CA GLU A 50 -9.16 6.27 3.41
C GLU A 50 -9.17 4.74 3.31
N THR A 51 -8.55 4.18 2.27
CA THR A 51 -8.43 2.73 2.07
C THR A 51 -7.65 2.07 3.20
N ALA A 52 -6.51 2.65 3.61
CA ALA A 52 -5.72 2.17 4.74
C ALA A 52 -6.53 2.23 6.05
N HIS A 53 -7.21 3.35 6.30
CA HIS A 53 -8.04 3.54 7.48
C HIS A 53 -9.20 2.54 7.56
N GLN A 54 -9.91 2.31 6.44
CA GLN A 54 -10.98 1.32 6.35
C GLN A 54 -10.49 -0.11 6.64
N ARG A 55 -9.22 -0.39 6.35
CA ARG A 55 -8.57 -1.67 6.62
C ARG A 55 -7.88 -1.75 7.98
N GLY A 56 -7.95 -0.69 8.80
CA GLY A 56 -7.27 -0.62 10.10
C GLY A 56 -5.74 -0.54 10.00
N VAL A 57 -5.21 -0.23 8.81
CA VAL A 57 -3.78 -0.14 8.53
C VAL A 57 -3.27 1.25 8.90
N LYS A 58 -2.13 1.32 9.59
CA LYS A 58 -1.47 2.59 9.90
C LYS A 58 -0.67 3.09 8.68
N MET A 59 -0.88 4.34 8.28
CA MET A 59 0.02 5.03 7.35
C MET A 59 1.15 5.70 8.15
N LEU A 60 2.39 5.57 7.69
CA LEU A 60 3.59 6.19 8.27
C LEU A 60 4.00 7.47 7.56
#